data_AF-A0A8S1UPT7-F1
#
_entry.id   AF-A0A8S1UPT7-F1
#
_cell.length_a   1.000
_cell.length_b   1.000
_cell.length_c   1.000
_cell.angle_alpha   90.00
_cell.angle_beta   90.00
_cell.angle_gamma   90.00
#
_symmetry.space_group_name_H-M   'P 1'
#
loop_
_entity.id
_entity.type
_entity.pdbx_description
1 polymer ?
#
loop_
_entity_poly.entity_id
_entity_poly.type
_entity_poly.pdbx_seq_one_letter_code
_entity_poly.pdbx_strand_id
1 'polypeptide(L)'
;MLRLTQSNHGIVVFTLFALLISSCDAINHLRGHIEEPQNKHLYSSHSKGNPITAVIIGFLCVFGAFAMLWYNERRQAITEYRLDQAKKQCTSVNSAEVNPNTNHQLVHTNGESKTSDLVVDAAFGLSMKDCIKLVRTVEMYQWVRKSREENKRTVYYYVQEWSSTFHSDCGDGHYNDKSKWIVEQETQVNLNVRIGAYLMSKSLAEQTNARESIPMAVNNAQAVSNFYGFSKGFQNYEANGQYIYFQQNRGTVSMNDLRVSFDAARTGPATVVSQQYNDTFTPFVIHDKFEQTLARDENLEDMSLSCTTCCCFCCKLCRALEKPLTQIDWIFETIMTQNQVFKQKAEENACITWAQRIGGYILMGIGFCLIFSPISWLVSWFPLVGNFLASITGFIFFLVSFIISIPFSLLTIAFAWLFYHPKYGIALIALSGLVSAGIYFYIKSQS
;
A
#
# COMPACT_ATOMS: atom_id res chain seq x y z
N MET A 1 -11.66 12.78 15.00
CA MET A 1 -11.84 12.46 13.57
C MET A 1 -10.49 11.96 13.06
N LEU A 2 -10.29 10.64 13.09
CA LEU A 2 -9.03 9.99 12.75
C LEU A 2 -8.80 10.04 11.23
N ARG A 3 -7.86 10.87 10.76
CA ARG A 3 -7.30 10.70 9.42
C ARG A 3 -6.28 9.57 9.50
N LEU A 4 -6.68 8.42 8.95
CA LEU A 4 -5.79 7.33 8.61
C LEU A 4 -4.69 7.89 7.70
N THR A 5 -3.46 7.99 8.21
CA THR A 5 -2.26 8.08 7.37
C THR A 5 -2.06 6.70 6.73
N GLN A 6 -2.87 6.40 5.71
CA GLN A 6 -2.66 5.26 4.83
C GLN A 6 -1.50 5.60 3.90
N SER A 7 -0.47 4.75 3.89
CA SER A 7 0.38 4.65 2.71
C SER A 7 -0.52 4.29 1.52
N ASN A 8 -0.24 4.86 0.35
CA ASN A 8 -1.00 4.66 -0.89
C ASN A 8 -1.13 3.17 -1.32
N HIS A 9 -0.49 2.24 -0.61
CA HIS A 9 -0.49 0.80 -0.89
C HIS A 9 -1.74 0.08 -0.38
N GLY A 10 -2.33 0.53 0.75
CA GLY A 10 -3.58 -0.05 1.27
C GLY A 10 -4.75 0.14 0.31
N ILE A 11 -4.78 1.29 -0.40
CA ILE A 11 -5.79 1.62 -1.40
C ILE A 11 -5.68 0.68 -2.60
N VAL A 12 -4.48 0.37 -3.10
CA VAL A 12 -4.30 -0.52 -4.27
C VAL A 12 -4.80 -1.94 -3.99
N VAL A 13 -4.53 -2.47 -2.79
CA VAL A 13 -5.01 -3.80 -2.39
C VAL A 13 -6.53 -3.81 -2.19
N PHE A 14 -7.10 -2.79 -1.56
CA PHE A 14 -8.55 -2.65 -1.42
C PHE A 14 -9.25 -2.47 -2.77
N THR A 15 -8.63 -1.76 -3.71
CA THR A 15 -9.18 -1.53 -5.05
C THR A 15 -9.14 -2.81 -5.88
N LEU A 16 -8.06 -3.62 -5.79
CA LEU A 16 -7.98 -4.94 -6.42
C LEU A 16 -8.95 -5.95 -5.80
N PHE A 17 -9.19 -5.88 -4.49
CA PHE A 17 -10.22 -6.69 -3.81
C PHE A 17 -11.63 -6.26 -4.20
N ALA A 18 -11.87 -4.95 -4.29
CA ALA A 18 -13.14 -4.40 -4.75
C ALA A 18 -13.40 -4.74 -6.22
N LEU A 19 -12.37 -4.84 -7.07
CA LEU A 19 -12.51 -5.31 -8.45
C LEU A 19 -12.84 -6.81 -8.53
N LEU A 20 -12.30 -7.64 -7.63
CA LEU A 20 -12.66 -9.07 -7.50
C LEU A 20 -14.07 -9.27 -6.93
N ILE A 21 -14.55 -8.36 -6.07
CA ILE A 21 -15.93 -8.37 -5.54
C ILE A 21 -16.92 -7.75 -6.54
N SER A 22 -16.50 -6.76 -7.35
CA SER A 22 -17.34 -6.12 -8.37
C SER A 22 -17.58 -7.03 -9.59
N SER A 23 -16.75 -8.06 -9.80
CA SER A 23 -17.13 -9.19 -10.68
C SER A 23 -18.29 -10.05 -10.15
N CYS A 24 -18.82 -9.75 -8.95
CA CYS A 24 -19.99 -10.39 -8.36
C CYS A 24 -21.27 -9.53 -8.42
N ASP A 25 -21.23 -8.31 -8.99
CA ASP A 25 -22.39 -7.40 -9.12
C ASP A 25 -23.41 -7.78 -10.23
N ALA A 26 -23.40 -9.03 -10.67
CA ALA A 26 -24.42 -9.56 -11.60
C ALA A 26 -25.80 -9.80 -10.93
N ILE A 27 -26.05 -9.31 -9.70
CA ILE A 27 -27.25 -9.64 -8.93
C ILE A 27 -28.23 -8.46 -8.73
N ASN A 28 -27.92 -7.23 -9.19
CA ASN A 28 -28.83 -6.08 -9.00
C ASN A 28 -29.68 -5.68 -10.22
N HIS A 29 -29.75 -6.48 -11.30
CA HIS A 29 -30.54 -6.11 -12.49
C HIS A 29 -31.98 -6.68 -12.52
N LEU A 30 -32.75 -6.50 -11.44
CA LEU A 30 -34.21 -6.71 -11.46
C LEU A 30 -34.96 -5.64 -10.66
N ARG A 31 -35.13 -4.44 -11.23
CA ARG A 31 -36.36 -3.64 -11.02
C ARG A 31 -36.59 -2.55 -12.07
N GLY A 32 -37.68 -2.73 -12.84
CA GLY A 32 -38.40 -1.71 -13.63
C GLY A 32 -37.80 -1.39 -15.00
N HIS A 33 -38.55 -1.24 -16.11
CA HIS A 33 -39.97 -1.33 -16.42
C HIS A 33 -40.10 -1.46 -17.96
N ILE A 34 -41.03 -2.29 -18.41
CA ILE A 34 -41.98 -2.11 -19.54
C ILE A 34 -41.47 -1.34 -20.79
N GLU A 35 -41.21 -2.06 -21.88
CA GLU A 35 -41.97 -2.04 -23.15
C GLU A 35 -41.30 -2.97 -24.20
N GLU A 36 -42.10 -3.87 -24.77
CA GLU A 36 -41.78 -4.63 -26.00
C GLU A 36 -42.12 -3.72 -27.21
N PRO A 37 -41.43 -3.81 -28.36
CA PRO A 37 -41.78 -4.89 -29.29
C PRO A 37 -40.63 -5.49 -30.14
N GLN A 38 -40.79 -6.80 -30.37
CA GLN A 38 -40.56 -7.54 -31.62
C GLN A 38 -39.17 -7.49 -32.30
N ASN A 39 -38.35 -8.50 -32.01
CA ASN A 39 -37.93 -9.47 -33.03
C ASN A 39 -37.27 -10.70 -32.39
N LYS A 40 -37.99 -11.83 -32.39
CA LYS A 40 -37.44 -13.16 -32.11
C LYS A 40 -36.60 -13.59 -33.31
N HIS A 41 -35.31 -13.81 -33.10
CA HIS A 41 -34.49 -14.93 -33.61
C HIS A 41 -33.01 -14.55 -33.57
N LEU A 42 -32.42 -14.54 -32.37
CA LEU A 42 -30.99 -14.78 -32.20
C LEU A 42 -30.85 -15.68 -30.98
N TYR A 43 -30.77 -16.99 -31.24
CA TYR A 43 -30.29 -17.95 -30.27
C TYR A 43 -28.89 -17.47 -29.84
N SER A 44 -28.77 -16.83 -28.67
CA SER A 44 -27.45 -16.67 -28.05
C SER A 44 -27.09 -18.06 -27.53
N SER A 45 -26.36 -18.81 -28.35
CA SER A 45 -25.49 -19.86 -27.86
C SER A 45 -24.61 -19.23 -26.78
N HIS A 46 -24.96 -19.42 -25.51
CA HIS A 46 -24.03 -19.25 -24.42
C HIS A 46 -22.90 -20.23 -24.73
N SER A 47 -21.79 -19.73 -25.26
CA SER A 47 -20.54 -20.47 -25.40
C SER A 47 -20.21 -21.04 -24.02
N LYS A 48 -20.58 -22.30 -23.77
CA LYS A 48 -20.17 -23.04 -22.58
C LYS A 48 -18.65 -23.06 -22.64
N GLY A 49 -17.99 -22.22 -21.82
CA GLY A 49 -16.54 -22.16 -21.75
C GLY A 49 -15.98 -23.57 -21.57
N ASN A 50 -14.83 -23.85 -22.21
CA ASN A 50 -14.27 -25.20 -22.19
C ASN A 50 -14.00 -25.63 -20.73
N PRO A 51 -14.64 -26.70 -20.22
CA PRO A 51 -14.49 -27.14 -18.83
C PRO A 51 -13.03 -27.48 -18.49
N ILE A 52 -12.22 -27.87 -19.47
CA ILE A 52 -10.79 -28.13 -19.31
C ILE A 52 -10.05 -26.82 -18.97
N THR A 53 -10.40 -25.72 -19.64
CA THR A 53 -9.81 -24.41 -19.36
C THR A 53 -10.12 -23.95 -17.94
N ALA A 54 -11.35 -24.18 -17.44
CA ALA A 54 -11.71 -23.86 -16.06
C ALA A 54 -10.85 -24.62 -15.06
N VAL A 55 -10.62 -25.93 -15.25
CA VAL A 55 -9.77 -26.74 -14.37
C VAL A 55 -8.33 -26.23 -14.34
N ILE A 56 -7.75 -25.91 -15.51
CA ILE A 56 -6.39 -25.38 -15.58
C ILE A 56 -6.27 -24.07 -14.80
N ILE A 57 -7.21 -23.14 -15.00
CA ILE A 57 -7.25 -21.87 -14.26
C ILE A 57 -7.44 -22.14 -12.76
N GLY A 58 -8.29 -23.11 -12.40
CA GLY A 58 -8.52 -23.49 -11.01
C GLY A 58 -7.25 -23.95 -10.29
N PHE A 59 -6.45 -24.81 -10.92
CA PHE A 59 -5.14 -25.21 -10.39
C PHE A 59 -4.20 -24.01 -10.25
N LEU A 60 -4.13 -23.14 -11.26
CA LEU A 60 -3.30 -21.93 -11.19
C LEU A 60 -3.72 -21.02 -10.02
N CYS A 61 -5.03 -20.87 -9.76
CA CYS A 61 -5.54 -20.12 -8.62
C CYS A 61 -5.16 -20.77 -7.28
N VAL A 62 -5.28 -22.10 -7.16
CA VAL A 62 -4.89 -22.83 -5.94
C VAL A 62 -3.39 -22.66 -5.65
N PHE A 63 -2.52 -22.90 -6.63
CA PHE A 63 -1.08 -22.71 -6.45
C PHE A 63 -0.70 -21.24 -6.21
N GLY A 64 -1.38 -20.31 -6.88
CA GLY A 64 -1.22 -18.87 -6.63
C GLY A 64 -1.62 -18.48 -5.20
N ALA A 65 -2.71 -19.04 -4.68
CA ALA A 65 -3.14 -18.83 -3.30
C ALA A 65 -2.14 -19.39 -2.29
N PHE A 66 -1.59 -20.59 -2.53
CA PHE A 66 -0.51 -21.14 -1.70
C PHE A 66 0.71 -20.24 -1.68
N ALA A 67 1.18 -19.78 -2.85
CA ALA A 67 2.33 -18.89 -2.94
C ALA A 67 2.07 -17.55 -2.21
N MET A 68 0.92 -16.93 -2.48
CA MET A 68 0.53 -15.66 -1.85
C MET A 68 0.48 -15.77 -0.31
N LEU A 69 -0.21 -16.79 0.21
CA LEU A 69 -0.28 -17.04 1.65
C LEU A 69 1.10 -17.32 2.21
N TRP A 70 1.89 -18.20 1.58
CA TRP A 70 3.23 -18.54 2.03
C TRP A 70 4.14 -17.32 2.16
N TYR A 71 4.23 -16.48 1.12
CA TYR A 71 5.10 -15.30 1.16
C TYR A 71 4.63 -14.28 2.20
N ASN A 72 3.32 -14.04 2.31
CA ASN A 72 2.77 -13.14 3.34
C ASN A 72 3.09 -13.63 4.76
N GLU A 73 2.82 -14.91 5.03
CA GLU A 73 3.05 -15.48 6.37
C GLU A 73 4.53 -15.58 6.71
N ARG A 74 5.38 -15.95 5.73
CA ARG A 74 6.83 -15.96 5.91
C ARG A 74 7.35 -14.57 6.26
N ARG A 75 6.91 -13.53 5.53
CA ARG A 75 7.24 -12.13 5.82
C ARG A 75 6.84 -11.75 7.25
N GLN A 76 5.58 -12.01 7.62
CA GLN A 76 5.08 -11.67 8.95
C GLN A 76 5.84 -12.41 10.05
N ALA A 77 6.07 -13.71 9.89
CA ALA A 77 6.75 -14.54 10.88
C ALA A 77 8.21 -14.10 11.10
N ILE A 78 8.92 -13.74 10.03
CA ILE A 78 10.26 -13.14 10.11
C ILE A 78 10.20 -11.79 10.84
N THR A 79 9.32 -10.89 10.41
CA THR A 79 9.18 -9.55 11.00
C THR A 79 8.85 -9.63 12.49
N GLU A 80 7.94 -10.51 12.90
CA GLU A 80 7.54 -10.68 14.30
C GLU A 80 8.67 -11.27 15.16
N TYR A 81 9.40 -12.26 14.63
CA TYR A 81 10.61 -12.76 15.27
C TYR A 81 11.64 -11.63 15.47
N ARG A 82 11.90 -10.84 14.43
CA ARG A 82 12.85 -9.71 14.47
C ARG A 82 12.43 -8.62 15.44
N LEU A 83 11.14 -8.29 15.51
CA LEU A 83 10.61 -7.34 16.48
C LEU A 83 10.81 -7.84 17.92
N ASP A 84 10.58 -9.12 18.20
CA ASP A 84 10.83 -9.70 19.54
C ASP A 84 12.31 -9.69 19.92
N GLN A 85 13.21 -10.03 18.99
CA GLN A 85 14.65 -9.97 19.24
C GLN A 85 15.15 -8.53 19.43
N ALA A 86 14.75 -7.62 18.54
CA ALA A 86 15.12 -6.22 18.63
C ALA A 86 14.61 -5.59 19.92
N LYS A 87 13.39 -5.91 20.36
CA LYS A 87 12.85 -5.43 21.64
C LYS A 87 13.71 -5.89 22.83
N LYS A 88 14.22 -7.12 22.82
CA LYS A 88 15.10 -7.65 23.88
C LYS A 88 16.49 -7.01 23.87
N GLN A 89 17.00 -6.65 22.69
CA GLN A 89 18.30 -6.00 22.52
C GLN A 89 18.24 -4.47 22.73
N CYS A 90 17.05 -3.89 22.62
CA CYS A 90 16.87 -2.46 22.71
C CYS A 90 17.01 -1.97 24.16
N THR A 91 17.85 -0.95 24.37
CA THR A 91 18.09 -0.34 25.67
C THR A 91 17.45 1.05 25.73
N SER A 92 16.59 1.30 26.71
CA SER A 92 16.02 2.64 26.94
C SER A 92 17.05 3.55 27.61
N VAL A 93 17.34 4.70 27.01
CA VAL A 93 18.34 5.67 27.49
C VAL A 93 17.71 7.05 27.71
N ASN A 94 18.23 7.77 28.71
CA ASN A 94 17.84 9.16 28.95
C ASN A 94 18.36 10.05 27.80
N SER A 95 17.50 10.92 27.25
CA SER A 95 17.89 11.83 26.18
C SER A 95 18.76 12.98 26.66
N ALA A 96 18.77 13.32 27.95
CA ALA A 96 19.48 14.50 28.49
C ALA A 96 21.02 14.39 28.40
N GLU A 97 21.56 13.18 28.32
CA GLU A 97 23.00 12.93 28.22
C GLU A 97 23.29 11.73 27.30
N VAL A 98 24.40 11.80 26.56
CA VAL A 98 24.84 10.71 25.70
C VAL A 98 25.55 9.68 26.56
N ASN A 99 25.02 8.46 26.64
CA ASN A 99 25.67 7.37 27.35
C ASN A 99 26.70 6.69 26.42
N PRO A 100 28.02 6.76 26.71
CA PRO A 100 29.03 6.15 25.85
C PRO A 100 28.96 4.62 25.82
N ASN A 101 28.39 3.99 26.86
CA ASN A 101 28.32 2.53 26.98
C ASN A 101 27.26 1.89 26.07
N THR A 102 26.33 2.68 25.53
CA THR A 102 25.29 2.22 24.59
C THR A 102 25.63 2.53 23.13
N ASN A 103 26.84 3.01 22.86
CA ASN A 103 27.29 3.25 21.49
C ASN A 103 27.26 1.96 20.66
N HIS A 104 26.81 2.06 19.40
CA HIS A 104 26.53 0.96 18.48
C HIS A 104 25.42 -0.02 18.90
N GLN A 105 24.68 0.25 19.98
CA GLN A 105 23.54 -0.56 20.39
C GLN A 105 22.23 0.03 19.89
N LEU A 106 21.22 -0.81 19.76
CA LEU A 106 19.85 -0.37 19.50
C LEU A 106 19.33 0.34 20.75
N VAL A 107 19.00 1.62 20.64
CA VAL A 107 18.52 2.42 21.76
C VAL A 107 17.10 2.90 21.54
N HIS A 108 16.35 3.03 22.63
CA HIS A 108 15.10 3.77 22.70
C HIS A 108 15.34 5.03 23.51
N THR A 109 15.01 6.19 22.96
CA THR A 109 15.06 7.45 23.71
C THR A 109 13.90 8.35 23.33
N ASN A 110 13.51 9.25 24.22
CA ASN A 110 12.43 10.20 23.96
C ASN A 110 12.71 11.54 24.64
N GLY A 111 12.06 12.58 24.14
CA GLY A 111 12.22 13.93 24.64
C GLY A 111 11.64 14.97 23.68
N GLU A 112 11.76 16.23 24.04
CA GLU A 112 11.42 17.34 23.15
C GLU A 112 12.53 17.52 22.12
N SER A 113 12.19 17.38 20.84
CA SER A 113 13.07 17.81 19.75
C SER A 113 13.15 19.32 19.73
N LYS A 114 14.34 19.88 19.46
CA LYS A 114 14.59 21.33 19.42
C LYS A 114 15.65 21.65 18.37
N THR A 115 15.59 22.86 17.84
CA THR A 115 16.61 23.41 16.94
C THR A 115 16.69 24.93 17.10
N SER A 116 17.89 25.49 16.93
CA SER A 116 18.10 26.94 16.80
C SER A 116 18.10 27.41 15.35
N ASP A 117 18.23 26.47 14.42
CA ASP A 117 18.47 26.75 13.01
C ASP A 117 17.15 27.02 12.30
N LEU A 118 17.22 27.92 11.32
CA LEU A 118 16.08 28.29 10.49
C LEU A 118 16.07 27.42 9.23
N VAL A 119 14.89 26.92 8.86
CA VAL A 119 14.66 26.35 7.53
C VAL A 119 14.18 27.47 6.62
N VAL A 120 14.95 27.77 5.58
CA VAL A 120 14.75 28.97 4.75
C VAL A 120 14.45 28.58 3.30
N ASP A 121 13.32 29.05 2.81
CA ASP A 121 13.03 29.04 1.38
C ASP A 121 13.11 30.48 0.85
N ALA A 122 14.26 30.83 0.28
CA ALA A 122 14.54 32.19 -0.17
C ALA A 122 13.64 32.60 -1.35
N ALA A 123 13.31 31.66 -2.26
CA ALA A 123 12.48 31.95 -3.43
C ALA A 123 11.05 32.33 -3.03
N PHE A 124 10.55 31.76 -1.91
CA PHE A 124 9.22 32.03 -1.38
C PHE A 124 9.22 32.98 -0.17
N GLY A 125 10.38 33.50 0.24
CA GLY A 125 10.53 34.40 1.37
C GLY A 125 10.11 33.76 2.71
N LEU A 126 10.26 32.44 2.86
CA LEU A 126 9.95 31.72 4.10
C LEU A 126 11.20 31.54 4.95
N SER A 127 11.04 31.71 6.25
CA SER A 127 12.10 31.49 7.25
C SER A 127 11.46 30.90 8.51
N MET A 128 11.54 29.59 8.66
CA MET A 128 10.80 28.83 9.66
C MET A 128 11.68 28.54 10.87
N LYS A 129 11.24 29.02 12.04
CA LYS A 129 11.73 28.57 13.36
C LYS A 129 11.09 27.25 13.75
N ASP A 130 11.73 26.52 14.66
CA ASP A 130 11.16 25.31 15.28
C ASP A 130 10.68 24.29 14.22
N CYS A 131 11.45 24.16 13.14
CA CYS A 131 11.09 23.38 11.96
C CYS A 131 12.13 22.29 11.71
N ILE A 132 11.66 21.04 11.68
CA ILE A 132 12.47 19.86 11.36
C ILE A 132 12.54 19.67 9.85
N LYS A 133 11.39 19.84 9.17
CA LYS A 133 11.26 19.58 7.73
C LYS A 133 10.23 20.52 7.11
N LEU A 134 10.54 21.07 5.95
CA LEU A 134 9.66 21.90 5.13
C LEU A 134 9.48 21.25 3.76
N VAL A 135 8.24 21.01 3.36
CA VAL A 135 7.88 20.33 2.10
C VAL A 135 7.21 21.34 1.18
N ARG A 136 7.82 21.61 0.01
CA ARG A 136 7.25 22.41 -1.07
C ARG A 136 6.52 21.50 -2.05
N THR A 137 5.21 21.65 -2.14
CA THR A 137 4.38 20.97 -3.13
C THR A 137 4.04 21.91 -4.27
N VAL A 138 4.30 21.48 -5.49
CA VAL A 138 4.03 22.24 -6.72
C VAL A 138 3.01 21.48 -7.52
N GLU A 139 1.92 22.15 -7.90
CA GLU A 139 0.87 21.63 -8.76
C GLU A 139 0.70 22.54 -9.97
N MET A 140 0.42 21.94 -11.12
CA MET A 140 0.05 22.65 -12.34
C MET A 140 -1.42 22.39 -12.66
N TYR A 141 -2.14 23.44 -13.06
CA TYR A 141 -3.48 23.32 -13.60
C TYR A 141 -3.39 22.83 -15.04
N GLN A 142 -3.72 21.57 -15.27
CA GLN A 142 -3.40 20.86 -16.50
C GLN A 142 -4.51 19.86 -16.89
N TRP A 143 -4.45 19.37 -18.12
CA TRP A 143 -5.33 18.30 -18.58
C TRP A 143 -4.85 16.97 -18.03
N VAL A 144 -5.75 16.24 -17.38
CA VAL A 144 -5.53 14.90 -16.87
C VAL A 144 -6.48 13.95 -17.57
N ARG A 145 -5.93 12.92 -18.21
CA ARG A 145 -6.72 11.83 -18.79
C ARG A 145 -7.18 10.90 -17.68
N LYS A 146 -8.50 10.76 -17.53
CA LYS A 146 -9.12 9.80 -16.64
C LYS A 146 -9.81 8.71 -17.45
N SER A 147 -10.07 7.59 -16.79
CA SER A 147 -10.78 6.47 -17.40
C SER A 147 -11.86 5.98 -16.46
N ARG A 148 -12.99 5.57 -17.02
CA ARG A 148 -14.02 4.83 -16.30
C ARG A 148 -14.44 3.62 -17.12
N GLU A 149 -14.91 2.58 -16.44
CA GLU A 149 -15.54 1.46 -17.13
C GLU A 149 -17.02 1.73 -17.37
N GLU A 150 -17.45 1.63 -18.62
CA GLU A 150 -18.85 1.65 -19.01
C GLU A 150 -19.10 0.46 -19.93
N ASN A 151 -20.08 -0.40 -19.58
CA ASN A 151 -20.47 -1.55 -20.39
C ASN A 151 -19.28 -2.46 -20.79
N LYS A 152 -18.36 -2.73 -19.86
CA LYS A 152 -17.11 -3.52 -20.09
C LYS A 152 -16.16 -2.89 -21.13
N ARG A 153 -16.26 -1.59 -21.35
CA ARG A 153 -15.33 -0.81 -22.18
C ARG A 153 -14.71 0.28 -21.32
N THR A 154 -13.41 0.50 -21.50
CA THR A 154 -12.72 1.64 -20.89
C THR A 154 -13.02 2.89 -21.72
N VAL A 155 -13.73 3.84 -21.12
CA VAL A 155 -14.00 5.16 -21.72
C VAL A 155 -13.03 6.15 -21.09
N TYR A 156 -12.26 6.82 -21.94
CA TYR A 156 -11.37 7.91 -21.52
C TYR A 156 -12.12 9.23 -21.59
N TYR A 157 -11.86 10.09 -20.60
CA TYR A 157 -12.35 11.46 -20.58
C TYR A 157 -11.27 12.37 -19.98
N TYR A 158 -11.34 13.66 -20.31
CA TYR A 158 -10.31 14.63 -19.98
C TYR A 158 -10.87 15.66 -19.01
N VAL A 159 -10.14 15.92 -17.94
CA VAL A 159 -10.51 16.92 -16.93
C VAL A 159 -9.39 17.91 -16.74
N GLN A 160 -9.75 19.17 -16.48
CA GLN A 160 -8.80 20.20 -16.07
C GLN A 160 -8.72 20.22 -14.56
N GLU A 161 -7.57 19.88 -14.01
CA GLU A 161 -7.36 19.86 -12.56
C GLU A 161 -5.93 20.23 -12.18
N TRP A 162 -5.76 20.61 -10.91
CA TRP A 162 -4.45 20.76 -10.30
C TRP A 162 -3.86 19.36 -10.07
N SER A 163 -2.66 19.13 -10.59
CA SER A 163 -1.92 17.88 -10.37
C SER A 163 -0.47 18.17 -10.05
N SER A 164 0.07 17.45 -9.06
CA SER A 164 1.47 17.49 -8.65
C SER A 164 2.37 16.62 -9.55
N THR A 165 1.78 15.88 -10.49
CA THR A 165 2.50 15.10 -11.49
C THR A 165 2.28 15.70 -12.87
N PHE A 166 3.33 15.83 -13.67
CA PHE A 166 3.19 16.30 -15.04
C PHE A 166 2.60 15.22 -15.94
N HIS A 167 1.47 15.51 -16.59
CA HIS A 167 0.78 14.58 -17.49
C HIS A 167 1.11 14.92 -18.95
N SER A 168 2.06 14.17 -19.50
CA SER A 168 2.43 14.27 -20.93
C SER A 168 1.44 13.53 -21.85
N ASP A 169 0.65 12.60 -21.33
CA ASP A 169 -0.21 11.67 -22.06
C ASP A 169 -1.68 12.10 -22.12
N CYS A 170 -1.92 13.42 -22.18
CA CYS A 170 -3.27 13.97 -22.17
C CYS A 170 -4.08 13.77 -23.46
N GLY A 171 -3.47 13.36 -24.59
CA GLY A 171 -4.17 12.86 -25.79
C GLY A 171 -5.13 13.83 -26.48
N ASP A 172 -5.69 13.42 -27.63
CA ASP A 172 -6.87 14.01 -28.31
C ASP A 172 -6.96 15.54 -28.39
N GLY A 173 -5.87 16.22 -28.77
CA GLY A 173 -5.85 17.68 -28.96
C GLY A 173 -5.73 18.49 -27.66
N HIS A 174 -5.60 17.82 -26.51
CA HIS A 174 -5.19 18.43 -25.26
C HIS A 174 -3.67 18.52 -25.18
N TYR A 175 -3.17 19.59 -24.57
CA TYR A 175 -1.74 19.84 -24.43
C TYR A 175 -1.44 20.51 -23.08
N ASN A 176 -0.40 20.01 -22.42
CA ASN A 176 0.18 20.59 -21.21
C ASN A 176 1.61 21.04 -21.53
N ASP A 177 1.93 22.29 -21.23
CA ASP A 177 3.24 22.88 -21.54
C ASP A 177 4.23 22.64 -20.41
N LYS A 178 5.09 21.63 -20.58
CA LYS A 178 6.15 21.33 -19.59
C LYS A 178 7.07 22.51 -19.33
N SER A 179 7.25 23.42 -20.30
CA SER A 179 8.13 24.57 -20.15
C SER A 179 7.64 25.60 -19.14
N LYS A 180 6.36 25.51 -18.72
CA LYS A 180 5.73 26.32 -17.68
C LYS A 180 5.95 25.78 -16.27
N TRP A 181 6.40 24.53 -16.13
CA TRP A 181 6.74 23.93 -14.84
C TRP A 181 8.11 24.43 -14.35
N ILE A 182 8.17 25.69 -13.91
CA ILE A 182 9.42 26.36 -13.55
C ILE A 182 9.84 26.21 -12.09
N VAL A 183 8.98 25.64 -11.25
CA VAL A 183 9.23 25.43 -9.83
C VAL A 183 9.36 23.94 -9.56
N GLU A 184 10.43 23.55 -8.88
CA GLU A 184 10.63 22.18 -8.46
C GLU A 184 10.00 21.94 -7.08
N GLN A 185 9.40 20.75 -6.93
CA GLN A 185 9.06 20.23 -5.61
C GLN A 185 10.36 20.00 -4.84
N GLU A 186 10.33 20.31 -3.55
CA GLU A 186 11.53 20.23 -2.71
C GLU A 186 11.16 19.87 -1.29
N THR A 187 11.99 19.08 -0.64
CA THR A 187 11.89 18.81 0.80
C THR A 187 13.19 19.24 1.45
N GLN A 188 13.10 20.28 2.26
CA GLN A 188 14.22 20.78 3.04
C GLN A 188 14.18 20.21 4.44
N VAL A 189 15.33 19.76 4.94
CA VAL A 189 15.46 19.10 6.24
C VAL A 189 16.49 19.85 7.07
N ASN A 190 16.13 20.15 8.31
CA ASN A 190 17.04 20.74 9.28
C ASN A 190 17.94 19.64 9.87
N LEU A 191 19.24 19.75 9.65
CA LEU A 191 20.23 18.78 10.11
C LEU A 191 20.71 19.04 11.54
N ASN A 192 20.31 20.16 12.15
CA ASN A 192 20.67 20.59 13.50
C ASN A 192 19.48 20.51 14.45
N VAL A 193 18.74 19.40 14.39
CA VAL A 193 17.66 19.09 15.32
C VAL A 193 18.17 18.13 16.37
N ARG A 194 18.02 18.46 17.66
CA ARG A 194 18.44 17.61 18.78
C ARG A 194 17.25 17.13 19.60
N ILE A 195 17.33 15.90 20.11
CA ILE A 195 16.44 15.36 21.15
C ILE A 195 17.31 15.19 22.40
N GLY A 196 17.22 16.16 23.31
CA GLY A 196 18.18 16.28 24.41
C GLY A 196 19.61 16.45 23.89
N ALA A 197 20.52 15.58 24.30
CA ALA A 197 21.91 15.57 23.88
C ALA A 197 22.14 14.91 22.51
N TYR A 198 21.16 14.17 21.95
CA TYR A 198 21.33 13.45 20.70
C TYR A 198 20.95 14.29 19.47
N LEU A 199 21.80 14.33 18.45
CA LEU A 199 21.56 14.89 17.13
C LEU A 199 20.73 13.94 16.26
N MET A 200 19.59 14.41 15.78
CA MET A 200 18.72 13.68 14.86
C MET A 200 19.44 13.45 13.53
N SER A 201 19.38 12.23 13.01
CA SER A 201 19.92 11.91 11.70
C SER A 201 19.01 12.45 10.59
N LYS A 202 19.57 12.69 9.40
CA LYS A 202 18.80 13.10 8.22
C LYS A 202 17.66 12.12 7.91
N SER A 203 17.92 10.81 8.00
CA SER A 203 16.92 9.75 7.79
C SER A 203 15.73 9.88 8.74
N LEU A 204 15.97 10.13 10.03
CA LEU A 204 14.89 10.33 11.00
C LEU A 204 14.12 11.62 10.74
N ALA A 205 14.81 12.71 10.41
CA ALA A 205 14.16 13.99 10.11
C ALA A 205 13.27 13.89 8.85
N GLU A 206 13.71 13.15 7.82
CA GLU A 206 12.93 12.87 6.61
C GLU A 206 11.65 12.06 6.88
N GLN A 207 11.65 11.19 7.90
CA GLN A 207 10.49 10.40 8.29
C GLN A 207 9.39 11.19 9.02
N THR A 208 9.69 12.39 9.53
CA THR A 208 8.68 13.22 10.22
C THR A 208 7.52 13.62 9.30
N ASN A 209 6.33 13.81 9.84
CA ASN A 209 5.16 14.18 9.08
C ASN A 209 5.02 15.70 9.03
N ALA A 210 5.10 16.28 7.83
CA ALA A 210 4.79 17.68 7.62
C ALA A 210 3.26 17.86 7.61
N ARG A 211 2.67 18.13 8.79
CA ARG A 211 1.21 18.23 8.96
C ARG A 211 0.68 19.67 9.01
N GLU A 212 1.57 20.64 9.25
CA GLU A 212 1.17 22.04 9.36
C GLU A 212 1.27 22.72 8.00
N SER A 213 0.12 23.01 7.40
CA SER A 213 0.05 23.85 6.21
C SER A 213 0.38 25.29 6.55
N ILE A 214 1.31 25.89 5.80
CA ILE A 214 1.81 27.24 6.02
C ILE A 214 0.95 28.23 5.22
N PRO A 215 0.27 29.19 5.87
CA PRO A 215 -0.44 30.26 5.18
C PRO A 215 0.54 31.14 4.39
N MET A 216 0.15 31.47 3.16
CA MET A 216 0.92 32.34 2.27
C MET A 216 0.39 33.76 2.34
N ALA A 217 1.29 34.72 2.52
CA ALA A 217 0.96 36.14 2.62
C ALA A 217 1.49 36.95 1.43
N VAL A 218 1.02 38.20 1.30
CA VAL A 218 1.35 39.09 0.17
C VAL A 218 2.86 39.31 0.02
N ASN A 219 3.60 39.34 1.14
CA ASN A 219 5.07 39.42 1.14
C ASN A 219 5.73 38.18 0.51
N ASN A 220 5.17 36.98 0.69
CA ASN A 220 5.66 35.76 0.02
C ASN A 220 5.46 35.87 -1.49
N ALA A 221 4.29 36.33 -1.95
CA ALA A 221 4.06 36.57 -3.37
C ALA A 221 5.02 37.61 -3.96
N GLN A 222 5.36 38.66 -3.18
CA GLN A 222 6.36 39.64 -3.59
C GLN A 222 7.76 39.03 -3.69
N ALA A 223 8.15 38.16 -2.74
CA ALA A 223 9.43 37.45 -2.80
C ALA A 223 9.53 36.56 -4.04
N VAL A 224 8.47 35.81 -4.35
CA VAL A 224 8.37 34.99 -5.57
C VAL A 224 8.47 35.85 -6.83
N SER A 225 7.76 36.98 -6.87
CA SER A 225 7.82 37.93 -7.98
C SER A 225 9.23 38.47 -8.21
N ASN A 226 9.94 38.81 -7.12
CA ASN A 226 11.33 39.27 -7.19
C ASN A 226 12.29 38.17 -7.66
N PHE A 227 12.05 36.92 -7.27
CA PHE A 227 12.92 35.79 -7.59
C PHE A 227 12.72 35.27 -9.02
N TYR A 228 11.47 35.02 -9.41
CA TYR A 228 11.12 34.43 -10.71
C TYR A 228 10.84 35.47 -11.81
N GLY A 229 10.57 36.73 -11.46
CA GLY A 229 10.26 37.80 -12.42
C GLY A 229 9.10 37.44 -13.35
N PHE A 230 9.11 37.91 -14.60
CA PHE A 230 8.10 37.54 -15.60
C PHE A 230 8.47 36.29 -16.41
N SER A 231 9.11 35.31 -15.76
CA SER A 231 9.61 34.11 -16.45
C SER A 231 8.47 33.26 -17.03
N LYS A 232 8.73 32.69 -18.22
CA LYS A 232 7.83 31.77 -18.93
C LYS A 232 6.38 32.25 -19.06
N GLY A 233 6.14 33.56 -19.06
CA GLY A 233 4.83 34.16 -19.30
C GLY A 233 3.89 34.24 -18.09
N PHE A 234 4.39 33.99 -16.87
CA PHE A 234 3.65 34.33 -15.66
C PHE A 234 3.70 35.83 -15.43
N GLN A 235 2.54 36.48 -15.40
CA GLN A 235 2.41 37.94 -15.26
C GLN A 235 2.02 38.37 -13.85
N ASN A 236 1.48 37.45 -13.05
CA ASN A 236 0.98 37.74 -11.73
C ASN A 236 1.33 36.63 -10.73
N TYR A 237 1.78 37.03 -9.56
CA TYR A 237 2.01 36.16 -8.41
C TYR A 237 1.07 36.58 -7.29
N GLU A 238 0.27 35.64 -6.82
CA GLU A 238 -0.78 35.94 -5.84
C GLU A 238 -0.74 34.96 -4.67
N ALA A 239 -0.74 35.49 -3.46
CA ALA A 239 -0.92 34.70 -2.26
C ALA A 239 -2.40 34.61 -1.91
N ASN A 240 -2.94 33.40 -1.79
CA ASN A 240 -4.30 33.16 -1.37
C ASN A 240 -4.41 31.88 -0.55
N GLY A 241 -4.77 32.04 0.73
CA GLY A 241 -4.82 30.94 1.69
C GLY A 241 -3.45 30.32 1.92
N GLN A 242 -3.31 29.04 1.58
CA GLN A 242 -2.05 28.28 1.71
C GLN A 242 -1.22 28.23 0.43
N TYR A 243 -1.65 28.93 -0.63
CA TYR A 243 -1.04 28.83 -1.96
C TYR A 243 -0.43 30.14 -2.41
N ILE A 244 0.72 30.05 -3.09
CA ILE A 244 1.17 31.05 -4.05
C ILE A 244 0.81 30.58 -5.45
N TYR A 245 0.05 31.39 -6.17
CA TYR A 245 -0.33 31.16 -7.56
C TYR A 245 0.63 31.86 -8.51
N PHE A 246 1.06 31.14 -9.55
CA PHE A 246 1.81 31.63 -10.69
C PHE A 246 0.83 31.73 -11.84
N GLN A 247 0.32 32.93 -12.10
CA GLN A 247 -0.77 33.16 -13.05
C GLN A 247 -0.28 33.83 -14.31
N GLN A 248 -0.73 33.31 -15.46
CA GLN A 248 -0.54 33.99 -16.74
C GLN A 248 -1.48 35.18 -16.89
N ASN A 249 -2.71 35.06 -16.40
CA ASN A 249 -3.73 36.10 -16.43
C ASN A 249 -4.27 36.32 -15.00
N ARG A 250 -4.24 37.58 -14.54
CA ARG A 250 -4.61 37.92 -13.16
C ARG A 250 -6.07 37.58 -12.85
N GLY A 251 -6.30 36.88 -11.74
CA GLY A 251 -7.64 36.57 -11.23
C GLY A 251 -8.37 35.45 -11.98
N THR A 252 -7.73 34.81 -12.95
CA THR A 252 -8.31 33.71 -13.73
C THR A 252 -7.33 32.55 -13.81
N VAL A 253 -7.75 31.36 -13.38
CA VAL A 253 -6.95 30.15 -13.53
C VAL A 253 -6.89 29.79 -15.01
N SER A 254 -5.68 29.76 -15.57
CA SER A 254 -5.40 29.41 -16.95
C SER A 254 -4.66 28.07 -17.03
N MET A 255 -4.75 27.40 -18.19
CA MET A 255 -3.98 26.19 -18.44
C MET A 255 -2.48 26.44 -18.25
N ASN A 256 -1.81 25.53 -17.54
CA ASN A 256 -0.40 25.57 -17.16
C ASN A 256 -0.04 26.61 -16.09
N ASP A 257 -1.03 27.26 -15.45
CA ASP A 257 -0.78 28.00 -14.22
C ASP A 257 -0.26 27.07 -13.13
N LEU A 258 0.59 27.58 -12.24
CA LEU A 258 1.10 26.82 -11.10
C LEU A 258 0.45 27.33 -9.82
N ARG A 259 0.36 26.43 -8.83
CA ARG A 259 0.19 26.81 -7.43
C ARG A 259 1.19 26.04 -6.60
N VAL A 260 1.70 26.70 -5.56
CA VAL A 260 2.72 26.16 -4.67
C VAL A 260 2.21 26.28 -3.25
N SER A 261 2.28 25.20 -2.48
CA SER A 261 2.00 25.18 -1.05
C SER A 261 3.16 24.62 -0.26
N PHE A 262 3.14 24.90 1.04
CA PHE A 262 4.16 24.46 1.97
C PHE A 262 3.53 23.78 3.18
N ASP A 263 4.09 22.62 3.54
CA ASP A 263 3.76 21.93 4.78
C ASP A 263 5.02 21.79 5.64
N ALA A 264 4.91 21.99 6.95
CA ALA A 264 6.02 21.89 7.88
C ALA A 264 5.81 20.78 8.93
N ALA A 265 6.91 20.12 9.29
CA ALA A 265 7.04 19.32 10.49
C ALA A 265 7.72 20.19 11.56
N ARG A 266 7.01 20.46 12.66
CA ARG A 266 7.53 21.25 13.78
C ARG A 266 8.34 20.40 14.74
N THR A 267 9.22 21.06 15.47
CA THR A 267 9.80 20.49 16.68
C THR A 267 8.74 20.26 17.75
N GLY A 268 8.97 19.31 18.62
CA GLY A 268 8.03 18.88 19.65
C GLY A 268 8.39 17.51 20.22
N PRO A 269 7.46 16.85 20.94
CA PRO A 269 7.72 15.57 21.57
C PRO A 269 8.08 14.52 20.52
N ALA A 270 9.18 13.80 20.75
CA ALA A 270 9.66 12.77 19.85
C ALA A 270 10.15 11.53 20.61
N THR A 271 9.97 10.37 20.01
CA THR A 271 10.56 9.10 20.42
C THR A 271 11.36 8.54 19.25
N VAL A 272 12.60 8.12 19.52
CA VAL A 272 13.49 7.52 18.52
C VAL A 272 13.83 6.10 18.97
N VAL A 273 13.79 5.17 18.01
CA VAL A 273 14.36 3.83 18.15
C VAL A 273 15.29 3.57 16.97
N SER A 274 16.59 3.58 17.23
CA SER A 274 17.63 3.50 16.21
C SER A 274 18.97 3.07 16.85
N GLN A 275 20.00 2.79 16.05
CA GLN A 275 21.33 2.51 16.60
C GLN A 275 21.97 3.81 17.07
N GLN A 276 22.53 3.84 18.28
CA GLN A 276 23.34 4.98 18.71
C GLN A 276 24.69 4.97 17.99
N TYR A 277 25.12 6.12 17.49
CA TYR A 277 26.48 6.35 17.01
C TYR A 277 27.00 7.68 17.57
N ASN A 278 27.86 7.61 18.58
CA ASN A 278 28.27 8.76 19.39
C ASN A 278 27.06 9.55 19.90
N ASP A 279 26.93 10.83 19.53
CA ASP A 279 25.81 11.70 19.85
C ASP A 279 24.72 11.73 18.77
N THR A 280 24.72 10.82 17.78
CA THR A 280 23.70 10.74 16.73
C THR A 280 23.17 9.31 16.55
N PHE A 281 22.38 9.10 15.50
CA PHE A 281 21.72 7.84 15.19
C PHE A 281 22.07 7.33 13.80
N THR A 282 22.18 6.02 13.66
CA THR A 282 22.33 5.32 12.38
C THR A 282 21.34 4.17 12.31
N PRO A 283 20.87 3.77 11.12
CA PRO A 283 19.98 2.62 11.00
C PRO A 283 20.57 1.37 11.62
N PHE A 284 19.82 0.73 12.52
CA PHE A 284 20.20 -0.55 13.11
C PHE A 284 19.89 -1.68 12.12
N VAL A 285 20.93 -2.24 11.51
CA VAL A 285 20.79 -3.37 10.57
C VAL A 285 20.60 -4.67 11.37
N ILE A 286 19.56 -5.43 11.02
CA ILE A 286 19.25 -6.68 11.70
C ILE A 286 20.05 -7.82 11.06
N HIS A 287 21.03 -8.34 11.80
CA HIS A 287 21.77 -9.55 11.43
C HIS A 287 21.17 -10.75 12.14
N ASP A 288 20.59 -11.66 11.37
CA ASP A 288 20.03 -12.90 11.89
C ASP A 288 20.29 -14.09 10.95
N LYS A 289 20.00 -15.29 11.44
CA LYS A 289 20.17 -16.54 10.68
C LYS A 289 19.31 -16.61 9.40
N PHE A 290 18.37 -15.69 9.19
CA PHE A 290 17.49 -15.66 8.03
C PHE A 290 17.98 -14.71 6.93
N GLU A 291 19.01 -13.91 7.21
CA GLU A 291 19.62 -12.96 6.27
C GLU A 291 20.07 -13.63 4.96
N GLN A 292 20.71 -14.80 5.05
CA GLN A 292 21.13 -15.57 3.86
C GLN A 292 19.94 -16.00 2.98
N THR A 293 18.81 -16.35 3.60
CA THR A 293 17.59 -16.74 2.87
C THR A 293 17.00 -15.55 2.12
N LEU A 294 17.09 -14.34 2.68
CA LEU A 294 16.63 -13.12 2.03
C LEU A 294 17.58 -12.66 0.92
N ALA A 295 18.89 -12.71 1.15
CA ALA A 295 19.89 -12.40 0.12
C ALA A 295 19.78 -13.34 -1.09
N ARG A 296 19.44 -14.63 -0.87
CA ARG A 296 19.16 -15.56 -1.98
C ARG A 296 17.92 -15.14 -2.76
N ASP A 297 16.88 -14.68 -2.08
CA ASP A 297 15.64 -14.23 -2.73
C ASP A 297 15.90 -12.96 -3.56
N GLU A 298 16.74 -12.02 -3.09
CA GLU A 298 17.15 -10.82 -3.86
C GLU A 298 17.95 -11.18 -5.12
N ASN A 299 18.87 -12.13 -5.05
CA ASN A 299 19.62 -12.58 -6.24
C ASN A 299 18.72 -13.29 -7.28
N LEU A 300 17.58 -13.84 -6.86
CA LEU A 300 16.56 -14.38 -7.77
C LEU A 300 15.70 -13.27 -8.40
N GLU A 301 15.63 -12.08 -7.79
CA GLU A 301 14.93 -10.90 -8.35
C GLU A 301 15.62 -10.41 -9.62
N ASP A 302 16.95 -10.31 -9.61
CA ASP A 302 17.76 -9.80 -10.74
C ASP A 302 17.76 -10.72 -11.97
N MET A 303 17.56 -12.03 -11.76
CA MET A 303 17.57 -13.02 -12.86
C MET A 303 16.23 -13.09 -13.64
N SER A 304 15.20 -12.32 -13.24
CA SER A 304 13.85 -12.43 -13.81
C SER A 304 13.51 -11.42 -14.92
N LEU A 305 14.51 -10.71 -15.47
CA LEU A 305 14.31 -9.63 -16.46
C LEU A 305 14.32 -10.09 -17.94
N SER A 306 13.94 -11.34 -18.25
CA SER A 306 13.87 -11.82 -19.64
C SER A 306 12.67 -12.73 -19.98
N CYS A 307 11.59 -12.74 -19.19
CA CYS A 307 10.46 -13.65 -19.44
C CYS A 307 9.20 -12.90 -19.95
N THR A 308 8.94 -12.98 -21.25
CA THR A 308 7.83 -12.34 -21.99
C THR A 308 6.54 -13.17 -22.08
N THR A 309 6.38 -14.20 -21.24
CA THR A 309 5.14 -14.99 -21.17
C THR A 309 4.41 -14.79 -19.83
N CYS A 310 3.08 -14.99 -19.84
CA CYS A 310 2.01 -14.84 -18.81
C CYS A 310 2.38 -14.91 -17.30
N CYS A 311 3.55 -15.44 -16.93
CA CYS A 311 4.13 -15.49 -15.59
C CYS A 311 4.39 -14.09 -14.96
N CYS A 312 4.49 -13.03 -15.75
CA CYS A 312 4.86 -11.68 -15.28
C CYS A 312 3.79 -11.00 -14.40
N PHE A 313 2.50 -11.27 -14.59
CA PHE A 313 1.45 -10.71 -13.73
C PHE A 313 1.47 -11.37 -12.33
N CYS A 314 1.66 -12.69 -12.27
CA CYS A 314 1.80 -13.42 -11.02
C CYS A 314 3.07 -13.00 -10.26
N CYS A 315 4.21 -12.82 -10.95
CA CYS A 315 5.43 -12.27 -10.34
C CYS A 315 5.27 -10.82 -9.88
N LYS A 316 4.62 -9.93 -10.64
CA LYS A 316 4.35 -8.54 -10.18
C LYS A 316 3.38 -8.48 -9.00
N LEU A 317 2.38 -9.35 -8.97
CA LEU A 317 1.43 -9.49 -7.86
C LEU A 317 2.10 -10.05 -6.60
N CYS A 318 3.04 -11.00 -6.75
CA CYS A 318 3.89 -11.47 -5.65
C CYS A 318 4.95 -10.45 -5.22
N ARG A 319 5.48 -9.61 -6.13
CA ARG A 319 6.42 -8.51 -5.84
C ARG A 319 5.79 -7.32 -5.11
N ALA A 320 4.46 -7.24 -5.08
CA ALA A 320 3.73 -6.25 -4.28
C ALA A 320 3.72 -6.60 -2.77
N LEU A 321 4.38 -7.69 -2.36
CA LEU A 321 4.56 -8.08 -0.97
C LEU A 321 5.79 -7.36 -0.40
N GLU A 322 5.58 -6.50 0.61
CA GLU A 322 6.66 -5.77 1.29
C GLU A 322 7.76 -6.73 1.76
N LYS A 323 9.03 -6.31 1.70
CA LYS A 323 10.14 -7.08 2.26
C LYS A 323 9.99 -7.17 3.80
N PRO A 324 10.42 -8.27 4.45
CA PRO A 324 10.41 -8.34 5.91
C PRO A 324 11.31 -7.25 6.51
N LEU A 325 11.10 -6.93 7.80
CA LEU A 325 11.86 -5.89 8.49
C LEU A 325 13.38 -6.16 8.44
N THR A 326 14.17 -5.34 7.76
CA THR A 326 15.63 -5.52 7.60
C THR A 326 16.45 -4.58 8.47
N GLN A 327 15.92 -3.41 8.80
CA GLN A 327 16.59 -2.40 9.62
C GLN A 327 15.60 -1.64 10.50
N ILE A 328 16.09 -1.06 11.60
CA ILE A 328 15.33 -0.25 12.54
C ILE A 328 15.93 1.15 12.60
N ASP A 329 15.15 2.12 12.15
CA ASP A 329 15.46 3.55 12.23
C ASP A 329 14.13 4.31 12.28
N TRP A 330 13.53 4.40 13.47
CA TRP A 330 12.16 4.89 13.62
C TRP A 330 12.10 6.17 14.44
N ILE A 331 11.27 7.09 13.98
CA ILE A 331 10.86 8.28 14.73
C ILE A 331 9.33 8.28 14.93
N PHE A 332 8.89 8.72 16.10
CA PHE A 332 7.49 8.96 16.43
C PHE A 332 7.36 10.37 17.00
N GLU A 333 6.38 11.14 16.54
CA GLU A 333 6.13 12.53 16.97
C GLU A 333 5.33 12.60 18.30
N THR A 334 5.58 11.64 19.19
CA THR A 334 4.97 11.55 20.53
C THR A 334 5.95 10.89 21.49
N ILE A 335 5.76 11.13 22.80
CA ILE A 335 6.52 10.43 23.84
C ILE A 335 5.89 9.05 24.05
N MET A 336 6.66 8.02 23.74
CA MET A 336 6.26 6.61 23.84
C MET A 336 7.30 5.83 24.64
N THR A 337 6.84 4.84 25.38
CA THR A 337 7.70 3.82 25.99
C THR A 337 8.17 2.83 24.92
N GLN A 338 9.28 2.14 25.20
CA GLN A 338 9.78 1.05 24.35
C GLN A 338 8.68 0.03 24.01
N ASN A 339 7.91 -0.41 25.00
CA ASN A 339 6.82 -1.37 24.80
C ASN A 339 5.75 -0.85 23.83
N GLN A 340 5.38 0.42 23.93
CA GLN A 340 4.38 1.03 23.05
C GLN A 340 4.89 1.13 21.61
N VAL A 341 6.16 1.50 21.41
CA VAL A 341 6.78 1.58 20.07
C VAL A 341 6.75 0.23 19.36
N PHE A 342 7.29 -0.82 19.99
CA PHE A 342 7.32 -2.15 19.38
C PHE A 342 5.91 -2.73 19.18
N LYS A 343 4.96 -2.43 20.08
CA LYS A 343 3.56 -2.82 19.90
C LYS A 343 2.93 -2.14 18.69
N GLN A 344 3.13 -0.83 18.53
CA GLN A 344 2.63 -0.09 17.37
C GLN A 344 3.20 -0.66 16.07
N LYS A 345 4.51 -0.94 16.02
CA LYS A 345 5.15 -1.53 14.83
C LYS A 345 4.68 -2.96 14.52
N ALA A 346 4.29 -3.73 15.53
CA ALA A 346 3.63 -5.02 15.30
C ALA A 346 2.22 -4.87 14.74
N GLU A 347 1.46 -3.86 15.18
CA GLU A 347 0.08 -3.60 14.75
C GLU A 347 -0.01 -2.98 13.35
N GLU A 348 0.95 -2.13 12.96
CA GLU A 348 1.01 -1.52 11.61
C GLU A 348 1.03 -2.59 10.50
N ASN A 349 1.70 -3.72 10.73
CA ASN A 349 1.79 -4.83 9.78
C ASN A 349 0.57 -5.77 9.79
N ALA A 350 -0.29 -5.68 10.80
CA ALA A 350 -1.39 -6.60 10.99
C ALA A 350 -2.48 -6.45 9.91
N CYS A 351 -2.80 -5.21 9.51
CA CYS A 351 -3.89 -4.95 8.55
C CYS A 351 -3.61 -5.57 7.17
N ILE A 352 -2.40 -5.34 6.63
CA ILE A 352 -1.98 -5.90 5.33
C ILE A 352 -1.95 -7.44 5.41
N THR A 353 -1.41 -7.98 6.50
CA THR A 353 -1.35 -9.44 6.71
C THR A 353 -2.74 -10.07 6.70
N TRP A 354 -3.70 -9.47 7.41
CA TRP A 354 -5.08 -9.95 7.42
C TRP A 354 -5.77 -9.84 6.07
N ALA A 355 -5.59 -8.72 5.36
CA ALA A 355 -6.13 -8.55 4.02
C ALA A 355 -5.62 -9.63 3.05
N GLN A 356 -4.33 -9.96 3.13
CA GLN A 356 -3.71 -10.98 2.30
C GLN A 356 -4.12 -12.41 2.69
N ARG A 357 -4.35 -12.68 3.99
CA ARG A 357 -4.95 -13.95 4.46
C ARG A 357 -6.33 -14.18 3.87
N ILE A 358 -7.20 -13.17 3.98
CA ILE A 358 -8.56 -13.22 3.42
C ILE A 358 -8.51 -13.38 1.90
N GLY A 359 -7.62 -12.64 1.24
CA GLY A 359 -7.40 -12.77 -0.20
C GLY A 359 -6.94 -14.13 -0.66
N GLY A 360 -5.93 -14.69 0.00
CA GLY A 360 -5.44 -16.04 -0.29
C GLY A 360 -6.53 -17.10 -0.06
N TYR A 361 -7.31 -16.98 1.02
CA TYR A 361 -8.43 -17.88 1.30
C TYR A 361 -9.52 -17.81 0.21
N ILE A 362 -9.92 -16.61 -0.21
CA ILE A 362 -10.93 -16.44 -1.26
C ILE A 362 -10.41 -16.96 -2.60
N LEU A 363 -9.16 -16.65 -2.96
CA LEU A 363 -8.52 -17.14 -4.18
C LEU A 363 -8.43 -18.68 -4.20
N MET A 364 -8.13 -19.29 -3.05
CA MET A 364 -8.13 -20.74 -2.87
C MET A 364 -9.53 -21.32 -3.13
N GLY A 365 -10.56 -20.73 -2.52
CA GLY A 365 -11.96 -21.13 -2.72
C GLY A 365 -12.40 -21.05 -4.18
N ILE A 366 -12.07 -19.94 -4.86
CA ILE A 366 -12.32 -19.77 -6.31
C ILE A 366 -11.59 -20.84 -7.12
N GLY A 367 -10.34 -21.15 -6.77
CA GLY A 367 -9.56 -22.19 -7.43
C GLY A 367 -10.23 -23.56 -7.34
N PHE A 368 -10.68 -23.97 -6.15
CA PHE A 368 -11.44 -25.21 -5.99
C PHE A 368 -12.79 -25.21 -6.72
N CYS A 369 -13.52 -24.07 -6.73
CA CYS A 369 -14.77 -23.96 -7.50
C CYS A 369 -14.55 -24.25 -8.99
N LEU A 370 -13.46 -23.72 -9.56
CA LEU A 370 -13.10 -23.92 -10.96
C LEU A 370 -12.65 -25.36 -11.24
N ILE A 371 -11.96 -26.00 -10.30
CA ILE A 371 -11.57 -27.42 -10.41
C ILE A 371 -12.82 -28.33 -10.44
N PHE A 372 -13.85 -28.03 -9.65
CA PHE A 372 -15.10 -28.82 -9.63
C PHE A 372 -16.09 -28.46 -10.75
N SER A 373 -15.84 -27.39 -11.51
CA SER A 373 -16.70 -26.92 -12.61
C SER A 373 -17.08 -27.98 -13.67
N PRO A 374 -16.23 -28.96 -14.04
CA PRO A 374 -16.62 -29.99 -15.02
C PRO A 374 -17.83 -30.82 -14.58
N ILE A 375 -18.04 -31.00 -13.25
CA ILE A 375 -19.13 -31.81 -12.73
C ILE A 375 -20.48 -31.13 -13.01
N SER A 376 -20.59 -29.81 -12.77
CA SER A 376 -21.81 -29.06 -13.09
C SER A 376 -22.03 -28.94 -14.60
N TRP A 377 -20.96 -28.86 -15.39
CA TRP A 377 -21.04 -28.90 -16.85
C TRP A 377 -21.63 -30.23 -17.36
N LEU A 378 -21.22 -31.37 -16.81
CA LEU A 378 -21.78 -32.69 -17.15
C LEU A 378 -23.27 -32.80 -16.79
N VAL A 379 -23.67 -32.34 -15.60
CA VAL A 379 -25.08 -32.36 -15.16
C VAL A 379 -25.98 -31.52 -16.07
N SER A 380 -25.44 -30.48 -16.71
CA SER A 380 -26.19 -29.63 -17.64
C SER A 380 -26.62 -30.33 -18.93
N TRP A 381 -26.14 -31.54 -19.22
CA TRP A 381 -26.51 -32.30 -20.43
C TRP A 381 -27.85 -33.03 -20.32
N PHE A 382 -28.44 -33.16 -19.13
CA PHE A 382 -29.75 -33.80 -18.98
C PHE A 382 -30.88 -32.94 -19.57
N PRO A 383 -31.68 -33.44 -20.53
CA PRO A 383 -32.75 -32.67 -21.16
C PRO A 383 -33.83 -32.29 -20.13
N LEU A 384 -34.43 -31.11 -20.33
CA LEU A 384 -35.49 -30.48 -19.51
C LEU A 384 -35.08 -29.98 -18.11
N VAL A 385 -34.31 -30.74 -17.33
CA VAL A 385 -33.98 -30.40 -15.91
C VAL A 385 -32.50 -30.03 -15.70
N GLY A 386 -31.64 -30.20 -16.71
CA GLY A 386 -30.19 -30.05 -16.60
C GLY A 386 -29.72 -28.68 -16.09
N ASN A 387 -30.36 -27.58 -16.49
CA ASN A 387 -29.97 -26.24 -16.01
C ASN A 387 -30.28 -26.02 -14.53
N PHE A 388 -31.41 -26.55 -14.04
CA PHE A 388 -31.78 -26.47 -12.63
C PHE A 388 -30.85 -27.32 -11.77
N LEU A 389 -30.59 -28.56 -12.20
CA LEU A 389 -29.66 -29.46 -11.51
C LEU A 389 -28.23 -28.90 -11.52
N ALA A 390 -27.75 -28.36 -12.63
CA ALA A 390 -26.42 -27.77 -12.71
C ALA A 390 -26.24 -26.56 -11.77
N SER A 391 -27.28 -25.74 -11.58
CA SER A 391 -27.27 -24.63 -10.62
C SER A 391 -27.15 -25.11 -9.17
N ILE A 392 -27.97 -26.10 -8.79
CA ILE A 392 -27.91 -26.69 -7.44
C ILE A 392 -26.55 -27.36 -7.20
N THR A 393 -26.10 -28.18 -8.16
CA THR A 393 -24.79 -28.84 -8.10
C THR A 393 -23.65 -27.81 -7.99
N GLY A 394 -23.71 -26.72 -8.76
CA GLY A 394 -22.74 -25.63 -8.69
C GLY A 394 -22.69 -24.95 -7.33
N PHE A 395 -23.85 -24.66 -6.73
CA PHE A 395 -23.92 -24.08 -5.39
C PHE A 395 -23.36 -25.01 -4.31
N ILE A 396 -23.64 -26.31 -4.40
CA ILE A 396 -23.06 -27.31 -3.48
C ILE A 396 -21.53 -27.31 -3.58
N PHE A 397 -20.97 -27.38 -4.80
CA PHE A 397 -19.52 -27.36 -4.99
C PHE A 397 -18.89 -26.03 -4.58
N PHE A 398 -19.60 -24.92 -4.73
CA PHE A 398 -19.16 -23.63 -4.19
C PHE A 398 -18.98 -23.72 -2.66
N LEU A 399 -19.99 -24.19 -1.91
CA LEU A 399 -19.88 -24.34 -0.46
C LEU A 399 -18.77 -25.32 -0.06
N VAL A 400 -18.69 -26.47 -0.72
CA VAL A 400 -17.66 -27.49 -0.47
C VAL A 400 -16.25 -26.93 -0.73
N SER A 401 -16.07 -26.12 -1.78
CA SER A 401 -14.78 -25.51 -2.13
C SER A 401 -14.26 -24.61 -1.02
N PHE A 402 -15.12 -23.76 -0.46
CA PHE A 402 -14.72 -22.88 0.65
C PHE A 402 -14.47 -23.66 1.94
N ILE A 403 -15.26 -24.70 2.23
CA ILE A 403 -15.02 -25.59 3.38
C ILE A 403 -13.66 -26.29 3.27
N ILE A 404 -13.33 -26.84 2.10
CA ILE A 404 -12.04 -27.50 1.84
C ILE A 404 -10.89 -26.49 1.87
N SER A 405 -11.12 -25.23 1.47
CA SER A 405 -10.09 -24.20 1.48
C SER A 405 -9.60 -23.83 2.88
N ILE A 406 -10.42 -24.00 3.92
CA ILE A 406 -10.07 -23.68 5.31
C ILE A 406 -8.83 -24.48 5.77
N PRO A 407 -8.83 -25.83 5.78
CA PRO A 407 -7.68 -26.60 6.23
C PRO A 407 -6.45 -26.38 5.35
N PHE A 408 -6.58 -26.23 4.03
CA PHE A 408 -5.43 -25.93 3.17
C PHE A 408 -4.80 -24.55 3.49
N SER A 409 -5.63 -23.54 3.73
CA SER A 409 -5.15 -22.21 4.12
C SER A 409 -4.47 -22.25 5.49
N LEU A 410 -5.09 -22.93 6.47
CA LEU A 410 -4.52 -23.09 7.81
C LEU A 410 -3.18 -23.85 7.79
N LEU A 411 -3.08 -24.93 7.01
CA LEU A 411 -1.82 -25.67 6.85
C LEU A 411 -0.72 -24.78 6.28
N THR A 412 -1.04 -24.00 5.24
CA THR A 412 -0.07 -23.08 4.61
C THR A 412 0.46 -22.07 5.61
N ILE A 413 -0.43 -21.48 6.40
CA ILE A 413 -0.06 -20.55 7.47
C ILE A 413 0.78 -21.26 8.52
N ALA A 414 0.36 -22.44 8.96
CA ALA A 414 1.05 -23.20 10.01
C ALA A 414 2.49 -23.56 9.62
N PHE A 415 2.69 -24.04 8.38
CA PHE A 415 4.02 -24.37 7.87
C PHE A 415 4.92 -23.14 7.73
N ALA A 416 4.37 -22.00 7.29
CA ALA A 416 5.13 -20.77 7.21
C ALA A 416 5.63 -20.32 8.59
N TRP A 417 4.81 -20.47 9.65
CA TRP A 417 5.17 -20.08 11.01
C TRP A 417 6.06 -21.09 11.75
N LEU A 418 6.03 -22.37 11.37
CA LEU A 418 6.74 -23.45 12.07
C LEU A 418 8.24 -23.19 12.23
N PHE A 419 8.88 -22.59 11.20
CA PHE A 419 10.33 -22.35 11.18
C PHE A 419 10.78 -21.14 12.01
N TYR A 420 9.93 -20.12 12.15
CA TYR A 420 10.25 -18.87 12.85
C TYR A 420 9.71 -18.86 14.28
N HIS A 421 8.59 -19.55 14.50
CA HIS A 421 7.80 -19.53 15.72
C HIS A 421 7.17 -20.93 15.99
N PRO A 422 7.97 -21.92 16.42
CA PRO A 422 7.53 -23.33 16.47
C PRO A 422 6.28 -23.56 17.32
N LYS A 423 6.10 -22.82 18.42
CA LYS A 423 4.93 -22.93 19.30
C LYS A 423 3.64 -22.57 18.57
N TYR A 424 3.62 -21.45 17.84
CA TYR A 424 2.46 -21.00 17.07
C TYR A 424 2.21 -21.92 15.87
N GLY A 425 3.26 -22.33 15.16
CA GLY A 425 3.16 -23.28 14.05
C GLY A 425 2.54 -24.62 14.45
N ILE A 426 3.02 -25.26 15.52
CA ILE A 426 2.49 -26.55 16.02
C ILE A 426 1.02 -26.40 16.43
N ALA A 427 0.67 -25.31 17.13
CA ALA A 427 -0.71 -25.06 17.55
C ALA A 427 -1.67 -24.94 16.34
N LEU A 428 -1.23 -24.27 15.26
CA LEU A 428 -2.01 -24.14 14.03
C LEU A 428 -2.12 -25.45 13.25
N ILE A 429 -1.07 -26.28 13.22
CA ILE A 429 -1.14 -27.63 12.63
C ILE A 429 -2.18 -28.48 13.37
N ALA A 430 -2.14 -28.47 14.71
CA ALA A 430 -3.11 -29.20 15.52
C ALA A 430 -4.54 -28.71 15.27
N LEU A 431 -4.76 -27.39 15.20
CA LEU A 431 -6.05 -26.80 14.87
C LEU A 431 -6.54 -27.23 13.48
N SER A 432 -5.68 -27.19 12.47
CA SER A 432 -6.02 -27.65 11.12
C SER A 432 -6.41 -29.13 11.08
N GLY A 433 -5.71 -29.98 11.85
CA GLY A 433 -6.04 -31.39 12.02
C GLY A 433 -7.40 -31.60 12.67
N LEU A 434 -7.72 -30.85 13.73
CA LEU A 434 -9.02 -30.92 14.41
C LEU A 434 -10.17 -30.49 13.49
N VAL A 435 -10.00 -29.40 12.74
CA VAL A 435 -10.99 -28.93 11.77
C VAL A 435 -11.21 -29.99 10.68
N SER A 436 -10.14 -30.57 10.15
CA SER A 436 -10.22 -31.62 9.12
C SER A 436 -10.92 -32.88 9.64
N ALA A 437 -10.60 -33.31 10.86
CA ALA A 437 -11.26 -34.44 11.52
C ALA A 437 -12.74 -34.16 11.77
N GLY A 438 -13.08 -32.95 12.23
CA GLY A 438 -14.48 -32.52 12.44
C GLY A 438 -15.29 -32.58 11.15
N ILE A 439 -14.74 -32.07 10.04
CA ILE A 439 -15.37 -32.15 8.71
C ILE A 439 -15.57 -33.62 8.31
N TYR A 440 -14.55 -34.46 8.48
CA TYR A 440 -14.62 -35.88 8.14
C TYR A 440 -15.70 -36.64 8.94
N PHE A 441 -15.72 -36.48 10.27
CA PHE A 441 -16.71 -37.14 11.13
C PHE A 441 -18.12 -36.62 10.89
N TYR A 442 -18.28 -35.33 10.61
CA TYR A 442 -19.57 -34.76 10.22
C TYR A 442 -20.10 -35.40 8.94
N ILE A 443 -19.26 -35.49 7.89
CA ILE A 443 -19.64 -36.15 6.64
C ILE A 443 -20.00 -37.62 6.88
N LYS A 444 -19.19 -38.34 7.67
CA LYS A 444 -19.43 -39.75 8.01
C LYS A 444 -20.72 -39.96 8.82
N SER A 445 -21.13 -39.00 9.64
CA SER A 445 -22.37 -39.10 10.41
C SER A 445 -23.64 -38.95 9.57
N GLN A 446 -23.52 -38.40 8.36
CA GLN A 446 -24.62 -38.18 7.42
C GLN A 446 -24.75 -39.31 6.38
N SER A 447 -23.70 -40.14 6.22
CA SER A 447 -23.69 -41.35 5.40
C SER A 447 -24.15 -42.56 6.20
#